data_AF-A0A8J2LHN1-F1
#
_entry.id   AF-A0A8J2LHN1-F1
#
_cell.length_a   1.000
_cell.length_b   1.000
_cell.length_c   1.000
_cell.angle_alpha   90.00
_cell.angle_beta   90.00
_cell.angle_gamma   90.00
#
_symmetry.space_group_name_H-M   'P 1'
#
loop_
_entity.id
_entity.type
_entity.pdbx_description
1 polymer ?
#
loop_
_entity_poly.entity_id
_entity_poly.type
_entity_poly.pdbx_seq_one_letter_code
_entity_poly.pdbx_strand_id
1 'polypeptide(L)'
;MRAHEHVTCEEAQNGRSDVVVRCLKEIHEQIFNLACPRCNLVFSQFEGCAAVTCSSCKCAFCGICLQDCGSNAHSHVKETCSKNPRKGQYYIDEDQLNRIHKEMRVKKLKEYLGLVDDEEIRYGILRACMKDLIDLGIDCKEFEPQV
;
A
#
# COMPACT_ATOMS: atom_id res chain seq x y z
N MET A 1 -20.59 31.53 4.37
CA MET A 1 -19.24 30.96 4.16
C MET A 1 -18.87 30.24 5.44
N ARG A 2 -18.87 28.89 5.44
CA ARG A 2 -18.57 28.09 6.63
C ARG A 2 -17.06 27.95 6.75
N ALA A 3 -16.51 28.42 7.87
CA ALA A 3 -15.11 28.26 8.22
C ALA A 3 -14.82 26.75 8.42
N HIS A 4 -13.78 26.24 7.75
CA HIS A 4 -13.24 24.93 8.08
C HIS A 4 -12.52 25.04 9.44
N GLU A 5 -13.00 24.24 10.37
CA GLU A 5 -12.52 24.07 11.73
C GLU A 5 -11.07 23.57 11.71
N HIS A 6 -10.14 24.42 12.14
CA HIS A 6 -8.70 24.13 12.20
C HIS A 6 -8.41 23.24 13.40
N VAL A 7 -8.74 21.95 13.31
CA VAL A 7 -8.13 20.96 14.19
C VAL A 7 -6.76 20.65 13.58
N THR A 8 -5.69 20.99 14.31
CA THR A 8 -4.35 20.64 13.87
C THR A 8 -4.19 19.11 13.85
N CYS A 9 -3.31 18.59 12.99
CA CYS A 9 -3.05 17.14 12.92
C CYS A 9 -2.66 16.55 14.30
N GLU A 10 -2.06 17.36 15.16
CA GLU A 10 -1.64 17.04 16.52
C GLU A 10 -2.84 16.90 17.48
N GLU A 11 -3.84 17.78 17.38
CA GLU A 11 -5.06 17.71 18.20
C GLU A 11 -5.96 16.53 17.82
N ALA A 12 -5.96 16.12 16.54
CA ALA A 12 -6.64 14.90 16.10
C ALA A 12 -5.93 13.61 16.55
N GLN A 13 -4.64 13.67 16.88
CA GLN A 13 -3.85 12.55 17.41
C GLN A 13 -4.09 12.35 18.91
N ASN A 14 -4.26 13.42 19.69
CA ASN A 14 -4.43 13.36 21.15
C ASN A 14 -5.69 12.65 21.66
N GLY A 15 -6.67 12.36 20.79
CA GLY A 15 -7.88 11.60 21.13
C GLY A 15 -7.91 10.14 20.67
N ARG A 16 -6.83 9.64 20.04
CA ARG A 16 -6.79 8.27 19.49
C ARG A 16 -6.18 7.30 20.50
N SER A 17 -6.76 6.10 20.59
CA SER A 17 -6.17 5.00 21.34
C SER A 17 -4.76 4.68 20.82
N ASP A 18 -3.81 4.46 21.73
CA ASP A 18 -2.42 4.07 21.41
C ASP A 18 -2.37 2.84 20.49
N VAL A 19 -3.35 1.95 20.62
CA VAL A 19 -3.49 0.76 19.78
C VAL A 19 -3.76 1.16 18.33
N VAL A 20 -4.67 2.10 18.09
CA VAL A 20 -4.99 2.60 16.74
C VAL A 20 -3.76 3.27 16.13
N VAL A 21 -3.04 4.09 16.91
CA VAL A 21 -1.81 4.75 16.44
C VAL A 21 -0.74 3.74 16.01
N ARG A 22 -0.54 2.68 16.79
CA ARG A 22 0.38 1.59 16.43
C ARG A 22 -0.06 0.87 15.15
N CYS A 23 -1.33 0.52 15.03
CA CYS A 23 -1.87 -0.13 13.84
C CYS A 23 -1.69 0.73 12.59
N LEU A 24 -1.91 2.05 12.69
CA LEU A 24 -1.71 2.97 11.56
C LEU A 24 -0.27 2.95 11.06
N LYS A 25 0.70 2.93 11.98
CA LYS A 25 2.12 2.83 11.62
C LYS A 25 2.41 1.54 10.84
N GLU A 26 1.91 0.41 11.32
CA GLU A 26 2.07 -0.88 10.64
C GLU A 26 1.41 -0.89 9.26
N ILE A 27 0.21 -0.32 9.14
CA ILE A 27 -0.50 -0.20 7.87
C ILE A 27 0.28 0.66 6.87
N HIS A 28 0.81 1.80 7.30
CA HIS A 28 1.64 2.65 6.46
C HIS A 28 2.89 1.91 5.98
N GLU A 29 3.61 1.26 6.89
CA GLU A 29 4.88 0.59 6.59
C GLU A 29 4.71 -0.67 5.74
N GLN A 30 3.65 -1.46 5.94
CA GLN A 30 3.51 -2.80 5.35
C GLN A 30 2.49 -2.88 4.21
N ILE A 31 1.57 -1.91 4.14
CA ILE A 31 0.42 -1.94 3.23
C ILE A 31 0.43 -0.75 2.28
N PHE A 32 0.38 0.48 2.79
CA PHE A 32 0.18 1.67 1.92
C PHE A 32 1.43 2.05 1.15
N ASN A 33 2.58 2.08 1.82
CA ASN A 33 3.84 2.43 1.19
C ASN A 33 4.32 1.28 0.30
N LEU A 34 4.69 1.63 -0.94
CA LEU A 34 5.45 0.74 -1.79
C LEU A 34 6.90 0.76 -1.31
N ALA A 35 7.39 -0.38 -0.86
CA ALA A 35 8.72 -0.49 -0.28
C ALA A 35 9.50 -1.67 -0.87
N CYS A 36 10.83 -1.55 -0.82
CA CYS A 36 11.72 -2.64 -1.13
C CYS A 36 11.42 -3.84 -0.21
N PRO A 37 11.18 -5.05 -0.75
CA PRO A 37 10.80 -6.22 0.06
C PRO A 37 11.91 -6.72 0.99
N ARG A 38 13.15 -6.22 0.85
CA ARG A 38 14.29 -6.66 1.66
C ARG A 38 14.65 -5.69 2.77
N CYS A 39 14.65 -4.39 2.48
CA CYS A 39 15.10 -3.36 3.44
C CYS A 39 14.04 -2.34 3.81
N ASN A 40 12.81 -2.47 3.30
CA ASN A 40 11.67 -1.58 3.54
C ASN A 40 11.90 -0.11 3.17
N LEU A 41 12.94 0.20 2.38
CA LEU A 41 13.10 1.52 1.81
C LEU A 41 11.93 1.80 0.87
N VAL A 42 11.15 2.84 1.19
CA VAL A 42 10.06 3.33 0.35
C VAL A 42 10.61 3.79 -1.00
N PHE A 43 9.91 3.44 -2.08
CA PHE A 43 10.26 3.89 -3.42
C PHE A 43 9.05 4.55 -4.08
N SER A 44 9.32 5.56 -4.90
CA SER A 44 8.31 6.25 -5.70
C SER A 44 7.89 5.41 -6.90
N GLN A 45 6.80 5.80 -7.56
CA GLN A 45 6.47 5.27 -8.88
C GLN A 45 7.69 5.39 -9.80
N PHE A 46 7.90 4.36 -10.62
CA PHE A 46 8.95 4.33 -11.62
C PHE A 46 8.30 4.47 -13.00
N GLU A 47 8.94 5.23 -13.88
CA GLU A 47 8.61 5.22 -15.30
C GLU A 47 9.53 4.22 -16.01
N GLY A 48 8.95 3.24 -16.69
CA GLY A 48 9.71 2.31 -17.53
C GLY A 48 9.71 0.85 -17.04
N CYS A 49 10.90 0.24 -16.99
CA CYS A 49 11.04 -1.20 -16.72
C CYS A 49 10.63 -1.54 -15.27
N ALA A 50 9.72 -2.50 -15.12
CA ALA A 50 9.25 -2.96 -13.81
C ALA A 50 10.22 -3.90 -13.07
N ALA A 51 11.44 -4.09 -13.58
CA ALA A 51 12.52 -4.74 -12.83
C ALA A 51 13.30 -3.67 -12.06
N VAL A 52 12.91 -3.44 -10.80
CA VAL A 52 13.42 -2.34 -9.99
C VAL A 52 14.63 -2.79 -9.20
N THR A 53 15.66 -1.96 -9.12
CA THR A 53 16.81 -2.16 -8.22
C THR A 53 16.73 -1.18 -7.05
N CYS A 54 16.74 -1.70 -5.82
CA CYS A 54 16.73 -0.88 -4.62
C CYS A 54 17.98 0.01 -4.54
N SER A 55 17.79 1.31 -4.30
CA SER A 55 18.90 2.27 -4.19
C SER A 55 19.76 2.05 -2.95
N SER A 56 19.20 1.52 -1.86
CA SER A 56 19.91 1.23 -0.61
C SER A 56 20.59 -0.15 -0.63
N CYS A 57 19.82 -1.23 -0.56
CA CYS A 57 20.38 -2.58 -0.39
C CYS A 57 20.73 -3.30 -1.71
N LYS A 58 20.52 -2.64 -2.87
CA LYS A 58 20.87 -3.13 -4.22
C LYS A 58 20.20 -4.43 -4.66
N CYS A 59 19.23 -4.96 -3.93
CA CYS A 59 18.45 -6.09 -4.44
C CYS A 59 17.58 -5.65 -5.62
N ALA A 60 17.36 -6.57 -6.56
CA ALA A 60 16.37 -6.42 -7.60
C ALA A 60 15.05 -7.04 -7.16
N PHE A 61 13.94 -6.37 -7.45
CA PHE A 61 12.60 -6.83 -7.13
C PHE A 61 11.62 -6.42 -8.23
N CYS A 62 10.46 -7.09 -8.25
CA CYS A 62 9.40 -6.81 -9.20
C CYS A 62 8.62 -5.56 -8.77
N GLY A 63 8.63 -4.50 -9.57
CA GLY A 63 7.83 -3.30 -9.32
C GLY A 63 6.32 -3.54 -9.36
N ILE A 64 5.86 -4.62 -10.00
CA ILE A 64 4.43 -4.96 -10.12
C ILE A 64 3.91 -5.66 -8.86
N CYS A 65 4.56 -6.75 -8.44
CA CYS A 65 4.09 -7.58 -7.31
C CYS A 65 4.93 -7.44 -6.03
N LEU A 66 6.02 -6.66 -6.06
CA LEU A 66 6.96 -6.42 -4.96
C LEU A 66 7.74 -7.67 -4.50
N GLN A 67 7.84 -8.71 -5.33
CA GLN A 67 8.63 -9.89 -5.01
C GLN A 67 10.14 -9.61 -5.08
N ASP A 68 10.87 -9.96 -4.01
CA ASP A 68 12.35 -9.98 -4.01
C ASP A 68 12.85 -11.02 -5.03
N CYS A 69 13.70 -10.58 -5.95
CA CYS A 69 14.27 -11.39 -7.03
C CYS A 69 15.80 -11.50 -6.94
N GLY A 70 16.41 -11.11 -5.81
CA GLY A 70 17.85 -11.19 -5.61
C GLY A 70 18.60 -10.13 -6.39
N SER A 71 19.27 -10.51 -7.48
CA SER A 71 20.11 -9.62 -8.28
C SER A 71 19.49 -9.23 -9.62
N ASN A 72 18.46 -9.92 -10.09
CA ASN A 72 17.80 -9.60 -11.36
C ASN A 72 16.31 -9.96 -11.35
N ALA A 73 15.44 -8.96 -11.50
CA ALA A 73 13.99 -9.15 -11.53
C ALA A 73 13.40 -9.30 -12.94
N HIS A 74 14.19 -9.12 -14.02
CA HIS A 74 13.69 -9.08 -15.39
C HIS A 74 12.95 -10.39 -15.77
N SER A 75 13.56 -11.54 -15.52
CA SER A 75 12.94 -12.84 -15.81
C SER A 75 11.62 -13.01 -15.06
N HIS A 76 11.58 -12.58 -13.79
CA HIS A 76 10.33 -12.62 -13.04
C HIS A 76 9.27 -11.74 -13.67
N VAL A 77 9.58 -10.45 -13.92
CA VAL A 77 8.62 -9.50 -14.49
C VAL A 77 8.05 -10.02 -15.80
N LYS A 78 8.90 -10.50 -16.71
CA LYS A 78 8.50 -10.91 -18.06
C LYS A 78 7.77 -12.24 -18.11
N GLU A 79 8.23 -13.23 -17.35
CA GLU A 79 7.85 -14.62 -17.57
C GLU A 79 6.93 -15.14 -16.47
N THR A 80 7.26 -14.90 -15.19
CA THR A 80 6.62 -15.60 -14.07
C THR A 80 5.70 -14.73 -13.21
N CYS A 81 5.76 -13.40 -13.32
CA CYS A 81 4.96 -12.50 -12.50
C CYS A 81 3.47 -12.67 -12.80
N SER A 82 2.73 -13.32 -11.90
CA SER A 82 1.28 -13.59 -12.07
C SER A 82 0.44 -12.32 -12.17
N LYS A 83 0.91 -11.21 -11.61
CA LYS A 83 0.26 -9.90 -11.63
C LYS A 83 0.59 -9.06 -12.85
N ASN A 84 1.54 -9.46 -13.70
CA ASN A 84 1.87 -8.71 -14.91
C ASN A 84 0.74 -8.89 -15.97
N PRO A 85 -0.01 -7.83 -16.31
CA PRO A 85 -1.09 -7.91 -17.30
C PRO A 85 -0.54 -7.99 -18.74
N ARG A 86 0.74 -7.66 -18.94
CA ARG A 86 1.45 -7.70 -20.23
C ARG A 86 2.52 -8.78 -20.20
N LYS A 87 2.10 -10.05 -20.18
CA LYS A 87 3.00 -11.20 -20.23
C LYS A 87 3.99 -11.07 -21.40
N GLY A 88 5.26 -11.40 -21.15
CA GLY A 88 6.31 -11.22 -22.16
C GLY A 88 6.90 -9.81 -22.24
N GLN A 89 6.41 -8.84 -21.45
CA GLN A 89 6.91 -7.46 -21.41
C GLN A 89 7.53 -7.09 -20.06
N TYR A 90 8.49 -6.16 -20.09
CA TYR A 90 9.09 -5.56 -18.90
C TYR A 90 8.45 -4.24 -18.50
N TYR A 91 7.79 -3.58 -19.46
CA TYR A 91 7.20 -2.26 -19.29
C TYR A 91 5.72 -2.39 -18.95
N ILE A 92 5.28 -1.55 -18.01
CA ILE A 92 3.89 -1.47 -17.61
C ILE A 92 3.45 -0.01 -17.63
N ASP A 93 2.20 0.20 -18.00
CA ASP A 93 1.55 1.51 -17.97
C ASP A 93 1.25 1.92 -16.53
N GLU A 94 1.29 3.23 -16.26
CA GLU A 94 1.11 3.75 -14.91
C GLU A 94 -0.29 3.45 -14.35
N ASP A 95 -1.35 3.61 -15.14
CA ASP A 95 -2.72 3.32 -14.71
C ASP A 95 -2.90 1.83 -14.39
N GLN A 96 -2.28 0.97 -15.21
CA GLN A 96 -2.28 -0.48 -14.95
C GLN A 96 -1.55 -0.81 -13.65
N LEU A 97 -0.39 -0.19 -13.40
CA LEU A 97 0.40 -0.40 -12.19
C LEU A 97 -0.36 0.11 -10.95
N ASN A 98 -0.91 1.32 -11.03
CA ASN A 98 -1.71 1.94 -9.97
C ASN A 98 -2.92 1.07 -9.61
N ARG A 99 -3.62 0.50 -10.61
CA ARG A 99 -4.71 -0.45 -10.38
C ARG A 99 -4.25 -1.71 -9.64
N ILE A 100 -3.14 -2.32 -10.08
CA ILE A 100 -2.62 -3.55 -9.44
C ILE A 100 -2.21 -3.28 -7.99
N HIS A 101 -1.50 -2.18 -7.74
CA HIS A 101 -1.10 -1.80 -6.38
C HIS A 101 -2.31 -1.46 -5.52
N LYS A 102 -3.32 -0.77 -6.05
CA LYS A 102 -4.60 -0.54 -5.37
C LYS A 102 -5.24 -1.86 -4.93
N GLU A 103 -5.39 -2.81 -5.85
CA GLU A 103 -5.96 -4.13 -5.55
C GLU A 103 -5.14 -4.89 -4.48
N MET A 104 -3.81 -4.80 -4.54
CA MET A 104 -2.92 -5.38 -3.53
C MET A 104 -3.09 -4.75 -2.15
N ARG A 105 -3.19 -3.42 -2.07
CA ARG A 105 -3.41 -2.70 -0.81
C ARG A 105 -4.76 -3.06 -0.19
N VAL A 106 -5.83 -3.08 -1.00
CA VAL A 106 -7.17 -3.48 -0.55
C VAL A 106 -7.14 -4.88 0.03
N LYS A 107 -6.55 -5.85 -0.68
CA LYS A 107 -6.43 -7.22 -0.19
C LYS A 107 -5.70 -7.31 1.15
N LYS A 108 -4.50 -6.71 1.25
CA LYS A 108 -3.70 -6.71 2.47
C LYS A 108 -4.40 -6.01 3.64
N LEU A 109 -5.07 -4.88 3.38
CA LEU A 109 -5.79 -4.17 4.43
C LEU A 109 -7.02 -4.96 4.92
N LYS A 110 -7.75 -5.64 4.02
CA LYS A 110 -8.82 -6.58 4.42
C LYS A 110 -8.28 -7.70 5.32
N GLU A 111 -7.17 -8.31 4.93
CA GLU A 111 -6.49 -9.34 5.73
C GLU A 111 -6.07 -8.79 7.11
N TYR A 112 -5.46 -7.61 7.17
CA TYR A 112 -5.05 -6.97 8.42
C TYR A 112 -6.24 -6.66 9.34
N LEU A 113 -7.29 -6.03 8.81
CA LEU A 113 -8.50 -5.69 9.59
C LEU A 113 -9.24 -6.93 10.09
N GLY A 114 -9.15 -8.05 9.37
CA GLY A 114 -9.69 -9.34 9.79
C GLY A 114 -8.94 -9.98 10.97
N LEU A 115 -7.70 -9.54 11.26
CA LEU A 115 -6.92 -9.97 12.43
C LEU A 115 -7.17 -9.09 13.66
N VAL A 116 -7.88 -7.97 13.51
CA VAL A 116 -8.24 -7.08 14.61
C VAL A 116 -9.63 -7.50 15.11
N ASP A 117 -9.68 -8.16 16.27
CA ASP A 117 -10.95 -8.68 16.83
C ASP A 117 -11.88 -7.56 17.32
N ASP A 118 -11.31 -6.49 17.88
CA ASP A 118 -12.05 -5.37 18.44
C ASP A 118 -12.63 -4.47 17.33
N GLU A 119 -13.95 -4.41 17.26
CA GLU A 119 -14.68 -3.65 16.25
C GLU A 119 -14.50 -2.13 16.37
N GLU A 120 -14.40 -1.59 17.59
CA GLU A 120 -14.14 -0.17 17.82
C GLU A 120 -12.74 0.20 17.36
N ILE A 121 -11.75 -0.67 17.59
CA ILE A 121 -10.39 -0.48 17.08
C ILE A 121 -10.37 -0.57 15.55
N ARG A 122 -11.08 -1.55 14.96
CA ARG A 122 -11.17 -1.68 13.50
C ARG A 122 -11.79 -0.44 12.85
N TYR A 123 -12.88 0.07 13.41
CA TYR A 123 -13.52 1.31 12.97
C TYR A 123 -12.59 2.53 13.15
N GLY A 124 -11.91 2.60 14.30
CA GLY A 124 -10.92 3.65 14.59
C GLY A 124 -9.78 3.69 13.57
N ILE A 125 -9.27 2.52 13.17
CA ILE A 125 -8.25 2.37 12.12
C ILE A 125 -8.79 2.88 10.78
N LEU A 126 -9.95 2.38 10.34
CA LEU A 126 -10.54 2.76 9.05
C LEU A 126 -10.80 4.28 8.96
N ARG A 127 -11.36 4.86 10.03
CA ARG A 127 -11.58 6.31 10.10
C ARG A 127 -10.27 7.09 10.01
N ALA A 128 -9.22 6.62 10.68
CA ALA A 128 -7.93 7.29 10.66
C ALA A 128 -7.18 7.14 9.33
N CYS A 129 -7.38 6.05 8.60
CA CYS A 129 -6.84 5.84 7.25
C CYS A 129 -7.63 6.55 6.13
N MET A 130 -8.80 7.15 6.42
CA MET A 130 -9.73 7.62 5.39
C MET A 130 -9.09 8.55 4.35
N LYS A 131 -8.23 9.49 4.78
CA LYS A 131 -7.53 10.39 3.87
C LYS A 131 -6.57 9.62 2.96
N ASP A 132 -5.75 8.72 3.53
CA ASP A 132 -4.81 7.91 2.76
C ASP A 132 -5.53 7.01 1.75
N LEU A 133 -6.68 6.44 2.14
CA LEU A 133 -7.50 5.64 1.22
C LEU A 133 -7.96 6.46 0.01
N ILE A 134 -8.44 7.69 0.24
CA ILE A 134 -8.84 8.63 -0.82
C ILE A 134 -7.64 8.96 -1.73
N ASP A 135 -6.50 9.31 -1.15
CA ASP A 135 -5.29 9.69 -1.89
C ASP A 135 -4.75 8.50 -2.73
N LEU A 136 -4.94 7.27 -2.25
CA LEU A 136 -4.61 6.03 -2.94
C LEU A 136 -5.71 5.56 -3.92
N GLY A 137 -6.80 6.31 -4.06
CA GLY A 137 -7.94 5.97 -4.91
C GLY A 137 -8.73 4.74 -4.47
N ILE A 138 -8.68 4.37 -3.18
CA ILE A 138 -9.40 3.25 -2.58
C ILE A 138 -10.71 3.75 -1.95
N ASP A 139 -11.84 3.16 -2.34
CA ASP A 139 -13.14 3.48 -1.74
C ASP A 139 -13.25 2.81 -0.36
N CYS A 140 -13.73 3.52 0.66
CA CYS A 140 -13.93 2.98 1.99
C CYS A 140 -15.01 1.87 2.03
N LYS A 141 -15.95 1.87 1.07
CA LYS A 141 -16.94 0.81 0.88
C LYS A 141 -16.32 -0.56 0.63
N GLU A 142 -15.07 -0.61 0.18
CA GLU A 142 -14.34 -1.87 0.04
C GLU A 142 -14.22 -2.62 1.37
N PHE A 143 -14.30 -1.94 2.51
CA PHE A 143 -14.08 -2.50 3.85
C PHE A 143 -15.36 -2.59 4.70
N GLU A 144 -16.52 -2.25 4.13
CA GLU A 144 -17.79 -2.47 4.79
C GLU A 144 -18.06 -3.99 4.92
N PRO A 145 -18.66 -4.46 6.04
CA PRO A 145 -19.08 -5.85 6.16
C PRO A 145 -20.02 -6.19 5.01
N GLN A 146 -19.76 -7.27 4.29
CA GLN A 146 -20.72 -7.76 3.30
C GLN A 146 -21.91 -8.35 4.06
N VAL A 147 -23.05 -7.66 3.96
CA VAL A 147 -24.35 -8.07 4.52
C VAL A 147 -24.85 -9.35 3.86
#